data_AF-A0A1Z3N730-F1
#
_entry.id   AF-A0A1Z3N730-F1
#
_cell.length_a   1.000
_cell.length_b   1.000
_cell.length_c   1.000
_cell.angle_alpha   90.00
_cell.angle_beta   90.00
_cell.angle_gamma   90.00
#
_symmetry.space_group_name_H-M   'P 1'
#
loop_
_entity.id
_entity.type
_entity.pdbx_description
1 polymer ?
#
loop_
_entity_poly.entity_id
_entity_poly.type
_entity_poly.pdbx_seq_one_letter_code
_entity_poly.pdbx_strand_id
1 'polypeptide(L)'
;MEISFALVPALIHVYIFALESLLWGRKRTNKTFGVTESEAATTKLMAFNQGFYNLFLAVAILLGLHLRTGEVTHAAGTTLVIYGLVSIIAAGLVLILSSRRLWRAALVQIVPAAIALGPFLF
;
A
#
# COMPACT_ATOMS: atom_id res chain seq x y z
N MET A 1 18.83 8.74 2.20
CA MET A 1 18.41 7.53 2.94
C MET A 1 16.88 7.43 3.04
N GLU A 2 16.18 8.50 3.41
CA GLU A 2 14.71 8.55 3.58
C GLU A 2 13.92 8.20 2.30
N ILE A 3 14.38 8.73 1.15
CA ILE A 3 13.78 8.45 -0.16
C ILE A 3 13.79 6.95 -0.44
N SER A 4 14.91 6.27 -0.14
CA SER A 4 15.07 4.84 -0.36
C SER A 4 14.09 4.01 0.47
N PHE A 5 13.78 4.44 1.71
CA PHE A 5 12.84 3.71 2.56
C PHE A 5 11.38 3.89 2.14
N ALA A 6 10.96 5.09 1.74
CA ALA A 6 9.59 5.35 1.28
C ALA A 6 9.26 4.70 -0.08
N LEU A 7 10.26 4.41 -0.92
CA LEU A 7 10.05 3.68 -2.18
C LEU A 7 9.56 2.26 -1.95
N VAL A 8 10.01 1.59 -0.88
CA VAL A 8 9.62 0.20 -0.58
C VAL A 8 8.11 0.04 -0.38
N PRO A 9 7.43 0.76 0.53
CA PRO A 9 5.97 0.65 0.69
C PRO A 9 5.21 1.08 -0.57
N ALA A 10 5.69 2.08 -1.32
CA ALA A 10 5.07 2.47 -2.59
C ALA A 10 5.10 1.33 -3.61
N LEU A 11 6.25 0.67 -3.79
CA LEU A 11 6.39 -0.47 -4.71
C LEU A 11 5.58 -1.68 -4.27
N ILE A 12 5.48 -1.93 -2.96
CA ILE A 12 4.58 -2.96 -2.40
C ILE A 12 3.14 -2.68 -2.81
N HIS A 13 2.68 -1.42 -2.74
CA HIS A 13 1.30 -1.07 -3.07
C HIS A 13 1.03 -1.09 -4.57
N VAL A 14 2.03 -0.76 -5.42
CA VAL A 14 1.94 -1.02 -6.88
C VAL A 14 1.81 -2.52 -7.16
N TYR A 15 2.57 -3.35 -6.44
CA TYR A 15 2.45 -4.81 -6.56
C TYR A 15 1.07 -5.32 -6.10
N ILE A 16 0.55 -4.83 -4.98
CA ILE A 16 -0.80 -5.16 -4.50
C ILE A 16 -1.87 -4.73 -5.51
N PHE A 17 -1.76 -3.51 -6.07
CA PHE A 17 -2.62 -3.07 -7.18
C PHE A 17 -2.62 -4.08 -8.34
N ALA A 18 -1.44 -4.53 -8.78
CA ALA A 18 -1.36 -5.51 -9.87
C ALA A 18 -2.06 -6.83 -9.49
N LEU A 19 -1.89 -7.28 -8.25
CA LEU A 19 -2.58 -8.47 -7.76
C LEU A 19 -4.11 -8.29 -7.75
N GLU A 20 -4.61 -7.19 -7.21
CA GLU A 20 -6.05 -6.98 -6.96
C GLU A 20 -6.83 -6.50 -8.21
N SER A 21 -6.24 -5.64 -9.04
CA SER A 21 -6.92 -5.09 -10.22
C SER A 21 -6.64 -5.85 -11.51
N LEU A 22 -5.46 -6.45 -11.67
CA LEU A 22 -5.05 -7.08 -12.95
C LEU A 22 -5.02 -8.60 -12.89
N LEU A 23 -4.64 -9.17 -11.74
CA LEU A 23 -4.36 -10.60 -11.59
C LEU A 23 -5.38 -11.33 -10.70
N TRP A 24 -6.40 -10.64 -10.19
CA TRP A 24 -7.43 -11.24 -9.35
C TRP A 24 -8.21 -12.33 -10.10
N GLY A 25 -8.54 -13.42 -9.41
CA GLY A 25 -9.13 -14.61 -10.02
C GLY A 25 -8.12 -15.61 -10.58
N ARG A 26 -6.83 -15.27 -10.70
CA ARG A 26 -5.79 -16.24 -11.06
C ARG A 26 -5.44 -17.11 -9.84
N LYS A 27 -5.22 -18.42 -10.04
CA LYS A 27 -4.90 -19.38 -8.96
C LYS A 27 -3.80 -18.91 -8.01
N ARG A 28 -2.71 -18.34 -8.54
CA ARG A 28 -1.59 -17.83 -7.72
C ARG A 28 -2.02 -16.66 -6.84
N THR A 29 -2.73 -15.68 -7.39
CA THR A 29 -3.25 -14.52 -6.65
C THR A 29 -4.25 -14.96 -5.59
N ASN A 30 -5.22 -15.79 -5.97
CA ASN A 30 -6.23 -16.32 -5.05
C ASN A 30 -5.58 -17.03 -3.86
N LYS A 31 -4.51 -17.82 -4.09
CA LYS A 31 -3.73 -18.46 -3.02
C LYS A 31 -3.08 -17.44 -2.07
N THR A 32 -2.55 -16.33 -2.59
CA THR A 32 -1.95 -15.25 -1.79
C THR A 32 -2.97 -14.63 -0.83
N PHE A 33 -4.19 -14.36 -1.31
CA PHE A 33 -5.27 -13.77 -0.50
C PHE A 33 -6.13 -14.80 0.23
N GLY A 34 -5.90 -16.09 -0.03
CA GLY A 34 -6.66 -17.19 0.54
C GLY A 34 -8.09 -17.34 0.01
N VAL A 35 -8.48 -16.64 -1.05
CA VAL A 35 -9.84 -16.76 -1.59
C VAL A 35 -9.98 -17.99 -2.47
N THR A 36 -11.15 -18.63 -2.44
CA THR A 36 -11.55 -19.68 -3.39
C THR A 36 -11.85 -19.08 -4.77
N GLU A 37 -11.95 -19.92 -5.80
CA GLU A 37 -12.32 -19.45 -7.14
C GLU A 37 -13.73 -18.83 -7.17
N SER A 38 -14.67 -19.38 -6.41
CA SER A 38 -16.03 -18.83 -6.28
C SER A 38 -16.04 -17.47 -5.58
N GLU A 39 -15.33 -17.32 -4.46
CA GLU A 39 -15.18 -16.03 -3.78
C GLU A 39 -14.47 -15.00 -4.66
N ALA A 40 -13.44 -15.40 -5.40
CA ALA A 40 -12.73 -14.48 -6.30
C ALA A 40 -13.64 -13.99 -7.43
N ALA A 41 -14.56 -14.82 -7.94
CA ALA A 41 -15.53 -14.44 -8.96
C ALA A 41 -16.53 -13.40 -8.42
N THR A 42 -17.06 -13.60 -7.21
CA THR A 42 -18.05 -12.68 -6.61
C THR A 42 -17.43 -11.39 -6.09
N THR A 43 -16.15 -11.39 -5.73
CA THR A 43 -15.43 -10.22 -5.21
C THR A 43 -14.62 -9.46 -6.26
N LYS A 44 -14.65 -9.87 -7.53
CA LYS A 44 -13.79 -9.31 -8.60
C LYS A 44 -13.87 -7.79 -8.71
N LEU A 45 -15.06 -7.21 -8.67
CA LEU A 45 -15.23 -5.75 -8.76
C LEU A 45 -14.73 -5.03 -7.50
N MET A 46 -14.95 -5.63 -6.32
CA MET A 46 -14.44 -5.10 -5.06
C MET A 46 -12.91 -5.09 -5.04
N ALA A 47 -12.28 -6.20 -5.43
CA ALA A 47 -10.82 -6.32 -5.53
C ALA A 47 -10.27 -5.32 -6.57
N PHE A 48 -10.93 -5.20 -7.73
CA PHE A 48 -10.53 -4.22 -8.73
C PHE A 48 -10.46 -2.80 -8.16
N ASN A 49 -11.49 -2.38 -7.43
CA ASN A 49 -11.52 -1.05 -6.81
C ASN A 49 -10.49 -0.91 -5.67
N GLN A 50 -10.29 -1.95 -4.86
CA GLN A 50 -9.25 -1.94 -3.82
C GLN A 50 -7.85 -1.77 -4.37
N GLY A 51 -7.55 -2.42 -5.50
CA GLY A 51 -6.25 -2.23 -6.13
C GLY A 51 -6.02 -0.77 -6.54
N PHE A 52 -7.05 -0.04 -7.00
CA PHE A 52 -6.90 1.37 -7.33
C PHE A 52 -6.70 2.26 -6.09
N TYR A 53 -7.36 1.96 -4.98
CA TYR A 53 -7.05 2.65 -3.71
C TYR A 53 -5.58 2.43 -3.31
N ASN A 54 -5.07 1.20 -3.43
CA ASN A 54 -3.66 0.89 -3.20
C ASN A 54 -2.73 1.64 -4.18
N LEU A 55 -3.10 1.72 -5.45
CA LEU A 55 -2.34 2.49 -6.44
C LEU A 55 -2.28 3.98 -6.07
N PHE A 56 -3.38 4.58 -5.63
CA PHE A 56 -3.40 5.99 -5.26
C PHE A 56 -2.58 6.29 -4.00
N LEU A 57 -2.49 5.36 -3.04
CA LEU A 57 -1.54 5.46 -1.93
C LEU A 57 -0.08 5.46 -2.43
N ALA A 58 0.25 4.58 -3.37
CA ALA A 58 1.58 4.57 -3.99
C ALA A 58 1.86 5.88 -4.75
N VAL A 59 0.89 6.38 -5.51
CA VAL A 59 1.01 7.67 -6.23
C VAL A 59 1.24 8.82 -5.27
N ALA A 60 0.51 8.89 -4.14
CA ALA A 60 0.73 9.93 -3.13
C ALA A 60 2.17 9.92 -2.60
N ILE A 61 2.72 8.74 -2.29
CA ILE A 61 4.11 8.61 -1.84
C ILE A 61 5.09 9.01 -2.93
N LEU A 62 4.94 8.50 -4.16
CA LEU A 62 5.85 8.79 -5.27
C LEU A 62 5.83 10.26 -5.68
N LEU A 63 4.64 10.86 -5.78
CA LEU A 63 4.47 12.29 -6.05
C LEU A 63 5.05 13.12 -4.89
N GLY A 64 4.80 12.71 -3.66
CA GLY A 64 5.36 13.38 -2.49
C GLY A 64 6.89 13.39 -2.50
N LEU A 65 7.51 12.24 -2.82
CA LEU A 65 8.96 12.13 -2.98
C LEU A 65 9.49 13.04 -4.09
N HIS A 66 8.79 13.13 -5.22
CA HIS A 66 9.15 14.02 -6.32
C HIS A 66 9.04 15.50 -5.92
N LEU A 67 7.91 15.92 -5.34
CA LEU A 67 7.70 17.31 -4.92
C LEU A 67 8.69 17.75 -3.84
N ARG A 68 9.16 16.82 -3.00
CA ARG A 68 10.12 17.13 -1.95
C ARG A 68 11.49 17.57 -2.47
N THR A 69 11.83 17.29 -3.73
CA THR A 69 13.11 17.75 -4.31
C THR A 69 13.10 19.24 -4.66
N GLY A 70 11.94 19.90 -4.67
CA GLY A 70 11.82 21.33 -4.93
C GLY A 70 11.81 22.15 -3.64
N GLU A 71 12.51 23.29 -3.63
CA GLU A 71 12.59 24.16 -2.45
C GLU A 71 11.22 24.66 -1.97
N VAL A 72 10.38 25.11 -2.90
CA VAL A 72 9.02 25.63 -2.61
C VAL A 72 8.04 24.51 -2.27
N THR A 73 8.16 23.36 -2.94
CA THR A 73 7.23 22.24 -2.83
C THR A 73 7.62 21.23 -1.74
N HIS A 74 8.72 21.47 -1.04
CA HIS A 74 9.28 20.55 -0.03
C HIS A 74 8.24 20.13 1.01
N ALA A 75 7.56 21.10 1.63
CA ALA A 75 6.59 20.84 2.68
C ALA A 75 5.37 20.03 2.18
N ALA A 76 4.86 20.36 0.98
CA ALA A 76 3.76 19.63 0.37
C ALA A 76 4.17 18.19 0.04
N GLY A 77 5.38 17.99 -0.49
CA GLY A 77 5.93 16.68 -0.77
C GLY A 77 6.07 15.80 0.47
N THR A 78 6.67 16.33 1.53
CA THR A 78 6.78 15.65 2.83
C THR A 78 5.41 15.26 3.39
N THR A 79 4.43 16.17 3.32
CA THR A 79 3.06 15.92 3.80
C THR A 79 2.40 14.76 3.07
N LEU A 80 2.55 14.69 1.74
CA LEU A 80 2.00 13.59 0.94
C LEU A 80 2.65 12.24 1.26
N VAL A 81 3.97 12.20 1.48
CA VAL A 81 4.67 10.96 1.87
C VAL A 81 4.15 10.49 3.23
N ILE A 82 4.10 11.37 4.22
CA ILE A 82 3.59 11.04 5.57
C ILE A 82 2.14 10.55 5.48
N TYR A 83 1.29 11.24 4.72
CA TYR A 83 -0.11 10.84 4.54
C TYR A 83 -0.24 9.43 3.96
N GLY A 84 0.53 9.13 2.90
CA GLY A 84 0.54 7.79 2.29
C GLY A 84 1.00 6.72 3.28
N LEU A 85 2.12 6.95 3.97
CA LEU A 85 2.68 5.99 4.95
C LEU A 85 1.73 5.75 6.13
N VAL A 86 1.18 6.80 6.72
CA VAL A 86 0.23 6.69 7.84
C VAL A 86 -1.05 5.97 7.41
N SER A 87 -1.55 6.25 6.19
CA SER A 87 -2.74 5.56 5.65
C SER A 87 -2.50 4.06 5.47
N ILE A 88 -1.32 3.67 4.98
CA ILE A 88 -0.91 2.25 4.86
C ILE A 88 -0.87 1.58 6.23
N ILE A 89 -0.24 2.24 7.22
CA ILE A 89 -0.16 1.70 8.59
C ILE A 89 -1.56 1.54 9.18
N ALA A 90 -2.41 2.57 9.07
CA ALA A 90 -3.78 2.54 9.58
C ALA A 90 -4.63 1.45 8.92
N ALA A 91 -4.58 1.32 7.59
CA ALA A 91 -5.28 0.26 6.85
C ALA A 91 -4.76 -1.14 7.25
N GLY A 92 -3.45 -1.30 7.40
CA GLY A 92 -2.85 -2.54 7.90
C GLY A 92 -3.31 -2.90 9.31
N LEU A 93 -3.44 -1.92 10.20
CA LEU A 93 -3.99 -2.12 11.55
C LEU A 93 -5.47 -2.53 11.50
N VAL A 94 -6.28 -1.92 10.64
CA VAL A 94 -7.66 -2.37 10.42
C VAL A 94 -7.69 -3.81 9.91
N LEU A 95 -6.77 -4.19 9.01
CA LEU A 95 -6.69 -5.54 8.46
C LEU A 95 -6.28 -6.59 9.50
N ILE A 96 -5.27 -6.32 10.33
CA ILE A 96 -4.82 -7.27 11.35
C ILE A 96 -5.90 -7.49 12.44
N LEU A 97 -6.68 -6.45 12.75
CA LEU A 97 -7.77 -6.53 13.71
C LEU A 97 -9.02 -7.22 13.14
N SER A 98 -9.30 -7.05 11.85
CA SER A 98 -10.50 -7.60 11.19
C SER A 98 -10.33 -9.02 10.66
N SER A 99 -9.10 -9.47 10.36
CA SER A 99 -8.86 -10.79 9.77
C SER A 99 -7.59 -11.47 10.29
N ARG A 100 -7.79 -12.44 11.18
CA ARG A 100 -6.71 -13.31 11.68
C ARG A 100 -6.00 -14.08 10.57
N ARG A 101 -6.66 -14.33 9.43
CA ARG A 101 -6.07 -15.04 8.30
C ARG A 101 -5.04 -14.19 7.55
N LEU A 102 -5.24 -12.88 7.53
CA LEU A 102 -4.45 -11.93 6.74
C LEU A 102 -3.36 -11.21 7.54
N TRP A 103 -3.06 -11.67 8.75
CA TRP A 103 -2.05 -11.04 9.62
C TRP A 103 -0.68 -10.87 8.94
N ARG A 104 -0.24 -11.84 8.14
CA ARG A 104 1.03 -11.73 7.38
C ARG A 104 0.97 -10.64 6.33
N ALA A 105 -0.14 -10.53 5.60
CA ALA A 105 -0.34 -9.49 4.61
C ALA A 105 -0.42 -8.10 5.27
N ALA A 106 -1.00 -8.01 6.47
CA ALA A 106 -0.98 -6.78 7.27
C ALA A 106 0.45 -6.40 7.67
N LEU A 107 1.27 -7.34 8.16
CA LEU A 107 2.66 -7.06 8.55
C LEU A 107 3.53 -6.61 7.37
N VAL A 108 3.34 -7.19 6.17
CA VAL A 108 4.03 -6.77 4.94
C VAL A 108 3.72 -5.32 4.57
N GLN A 109 2.55 -4.80 4.95
CA GLN A 109 2.19 -3.39 4.73
C GLN A 109 2.68 -2.49 5.87
N ILE A 110 2.42 -2.87 7.13
CA ILE A 110 2.72 -2.05 8.31
C ILE A 110 4.22 -1.87 8.50
N VAL A 111 5.01 -2.95 8.48
CA VAL A 111 6.41 -2.90 8.91
C VAL A 111 7.26 -2.00 7.99
N PRO A 112 7.23 -2.14 6.65
CA PRO A 112 7.99 -1.25 5.79
C PRO A 112 7.52 0.20 5.87
N ALA A 113 6.21 0.43 6.01
CA ALA A 113 5.67 1.78 6.12
C ALA A 113 6.08 2.46 7.44
N ALA A 114 6.09 1.73 8.56
CA ALA A 114 6.52 2.25 9.85
C ALA A 114 8.03 2.58 9.87
N ILE A 115 8.86 1.70 9.29
CA ILE A 115 10.30 1.95 9.12
C ILE A 115 10.52 3.19 8.24
N ALA A 116 9.76 3.31 7.14
CA ALA A 116 9.85 4.44 6.24
C ALA A 116 9.37 5.75 6.86
N LEU A 117 8.40 5.72 7.79
CA LEU A 117 7.82 6.92 8.40
C LEU A 117 8.78 7.59 9.38
N GLY A 118 9.56 6.83 10.14
CA GLY A 118 10.46 7.35 11.18
C GLY A 118 11.30 8.56 10.73
N PRO A 119 12.03 8.46 9.61
CA PRO A 119 12.84 9.58 9.11
C PRO A 119 12.07 10.82 8.65
N PHE A 120 10.76 10.76 8.40
CA PHE A 120 9.98 11.94 8.00
C PHE A 120 9.40 12.70 9.20
N LEU A 121 9.61 12.22 10.42
CA LEU A 121 9.09 12.83 11.66
C LEU A 121 10.14 13.65 12.43
N PHE A 122 11.40 13.64 12.00
CA PHE A 122 12.53 14.32 12.63
C PHE A 122 13.33 15.08 11.58
#